data_AF-A0A645HS91-F1
#
_entry.id   AF-A0A645HS91-F1
#
_cell.length_a   1.000
_cell.length_b   1.000
_cell.length_c   1.000
_cell.angle_alpha   90.00
_cell.angle_beta   90.00
_cell.angle_gamma   90.00
#
_symmetry.space_group_name_H-M   'P 1'
#
loop_
_entity.id
_entity.type
_entity.pdbx_description
1 polymer ?
#
loop_
_entity_poly.entity_id
_entity_poly.type
_entity_poly.pdbx_seq_one_letter_code
_entity_poly.pdbx_strand_id
1 'polypeptide(L)' 'MCGLRAIRQKQKLSQKELAKATGLTAASISRYETGNRKMSVDVAKRLSKALNTSWASLFEEQAATKDL' A
#
# COMPACT_ATOMS: atom_id res chain seq x y z
N MET A 1 3.41 -5.73 -9.76
CA MET A 1 2.39 -5.12 -8.86
C MET A 1 3.09 -4.73 -7.55
N CYS A 2 2.51 -3.93 -6.64
CA CYS A 2 3.19 -3.48 -5.40
C CYS A 2 2.63 -4.15 -4.13
N GLY A 3 3.40 -4.15 -3.03
CA GLY A 3 3.05 -4.79 -1.75
C GLY A 3 1.98 -4.08 -0.91
N LEU A 4 1.53 -2.89 -1.34
CA LEU A 4 0.65 -2.00 -0.56
C LEU A 4 -0.66 -2.67 -0.10
N ARG A 5 -1.33 -3.40 -0.98
CA ARG A 5 -2.63 -4.03 -0.67
C ARG A 5 -2.51 -5.05 0.45
N ALA A 6 -1.50 -5.91 0.37
CA ALA A 6 -1.28 -6.97 1.35
C ALA A 6 -0.98 -6.38 2.73
N ILE A 7 -0.13 -5.35 2.80
CA ILE A 7 0.20 -4.68 4.06
C ILE A 7 -1.03 -4.00 4.65
N ARG A 8 -1.81 -3.27 3.83
CA ARG A 8 -3.06 -2.65 4.28
C ARG A 8 -4.04 -3.67 4.86
N GLN A 9 -4.20 -4.81 4.18
CA GLN A 9 -5.08 -5.89 4.64
C GLN A 9 -4.59 -6.56 5.93
N LYS A 10 -3.27 -6.75 6.10
CA LYS A 10 -2.68 -7.21 7.37
C LYS A 10 -2.99 -6.27 8.53
N GLN A 11 -3.14 -4.97 8.25
CA GLN A 11 -3.56 -3.97 9.25
C GLN A 11 -5.07 -3.82 9.39
N LYS A 12 -5.87 -4.64 8.69
CA LYS A 12 -7.35 -4.60 8.70
C LYS A 12 -7.93 -3.23 8.31
N LEU A 13 -7.20 -2.45 7.51
CA LEU A 13 -7.66 -1.15 7.02
C LEU A 13 -8.36 -1.30 5.68
N SER A 14 -9.46 -0.58 5.49
CA SER A 14 -10.05 -0.31 4.17
C SER A 14 -9.21 0.72 3.40
N GLN A 15 -9.43 0.81 2.07
CA GLN A 15 -8.79 1.85 1.26
C GLN A 15 -9.20 3.26 1.73
N LYS A 16 -10.43 3.43 2.24
CA LYS A 16 -10.93 4.72 2.75
C LYS A 16 -10.25 5.12 4.06
N GLU A 17 -10.03 4.17 4.96
CA GLU A 17 -9.33 4.43 6.23
C GLU A 17 -7.86 4.77 5.99
N LEU A 18 -7.18 4.03 5.11
CA LEU A 18 -5.80 4.35 4.75
C LEU A 18 -5.69 5.72 4.05
N ALA A 19 -6.64 6.03 3.17
CA ALA A 19 -6.73 7.34 2.52
C ALA A 19 -6.87 8.47 3.56
N LYS A 20 -7.75 8.30 4.56
CA LYS A 20 -7.92 9.25 5.67
C LYS A 20 -6.63 9.42 6.48
N ALA A 21 -5.96 8.32 6.82
CA ALA A 21 -4.72 8.34 7.62
C ALA A 21 -3.55 8.99 6.87
N THR A 22 -3.53 8.92 5.54
CA THR A 22 -2.44 9.44 4.72
C THR A 22 -2.71 10.80 4.10
N GLY A 23 -3.95 11.29 4.13
CA GLY A 23 -4.37 12.48 3.39
C GLY A 23 -4.40 12.27 1.88
N LEU A 24 -4.62 11.04 1.43
CA LEU A 24 -4.78 10.67 0.02
C LEU A 24 -6.25 10.35 -0.28
N THR A 25 -6.57 10.09 -1.55
CA THR A 25 -7.91 9.60 -1.93
C THR A 25 -7.93 8.07 -2.00
N ALA A 26 -9.06 7.45 -1.67
CA ALA A 26 -9.22 5.99 -1.83
C ALA A 26 -8.98 5.54 -3.28
N ALA A 27 -9.35 6.39 -4.26
CA ALA A 27 -9.03 6.16 -5.66
C ALA A 27 -7.52 6.15 -5.95
N SER A 28 -6.73 7.00 -5.28
CA SER A 28 -5.27 6.98 -5.41
C SER A 28 -4.69 5.70 -4.82
N ILE A 29 -5.14 5.30 -3.63
CA ILE A 29 -4.76 4.02 -3.01
C ILE A 29 -5.04 2.85 -3.97
N SER A 30 -6.25 2.77 -4.52
CA SER A 30 -6.61 1.73 -5.49
C SER A 30 -5.71 1.71 -6.73
N ARG A 31 -5.37 2.88 -7.29
CA ARG A 31 -4.45 2.97 -8.44
C ARG A 31 -3.03 2.53 -8.11
N TYR A 32 -2.56 2.77 -6.89
CA TYR A 32 -1.26 2.24 -6.44
C TYR A 32 -1.30 0.72 -6.26
N GLU A 33 -2.35 0.19 -5.61
CA GLU A 33 -2.53 -1.25 -5.39
C GLU A 33 -2.63 -2.06 -6.69
N THR A 34 -3.27 -1.48 -7.71
CA THR A 34 -3.45 -2.10 -9.04
C THR A 34 -2.28 -1.86 -9.99
N GLY A 35 -1.31 -1.03 -9.61
CA GLY A 35 -0.19 -0.65 -10.47
C GLY A 35 -0.54 0.32 -11.60
N ASN A 36 -1.80 0.80 -11.66
CA ASN A 36 -2.25 1.79 -12.63
C ASN A 36 -1.53 3.15 -12.47
N ARG A 37 -0.97 3.41 -11.28
CA ARG A 37 -0.14 4.59 -11.00
C ARG A 37 1.14 4.20 -10.29
N LYS A 38 2.28 4.74 -10.76
CA LYS A 38 3.56 4.65 -10.01
C LYS A 38 3.50 5.52 -8.75
N MET A 39 3.92 4.93 -7.65
CA MET A 39 4.05 5.59 -6.36
C MET A 39 5.38 6.35 -6.29
N SER A 40 5.35 7.61 -5.88
CA SER A 40 6.57 8.37 -5.60
C SER A 40 7.14 7.96 -4.23
N VAL A 41 8.43 8.24 -4.00
CA VAL A 41 9.09 7.98 -2.71
C VAL A 41 8.41 8.72 -1.57
N ASP A 42 7.95 9.96 -1.79
CA ASP A 42 7.21 10.73 -0.78
C ASP A 42 5.91 10.04 -0.37
N VAL A 43 5.12 9.60 -1.36
CA VAL A 43 3.87 8.89 -1.12
C VAL A 43 4.13 7.55 -0.42
N ALA A 44 5.18 6.83 -0.82
CA ALA A 44 5.59 5.61 -0.15
C ALA A 44 5.93 5.83 1.33
N LYS A 45 6.67 6.90 1.66
CA LYS A 45 6.98 7.27 3.06
C LYS A 45 5.72 7.66 3.85
N ARG A 46 4.76 8.35 3.24
CA ARG A 46 3.48 8.68 3.90
C ARG A 46 2.66 7.43 4.19
N LEU A 47 2.55 6.54 3.22
CA LEU A 47 1.86 5.26 3.37
C LEU A 47 2.54 4.37 4.41
N SER A 48 3.86 4.30 4.41
CA SER A 48 4.62 3.46 5.35
C SER A 48 4.46 3.93 6.79
N LYS A 49 4.38 5.25 7.03
CA LYS A 49 4.06 5.81 8.35
C LYS A 49 2.67 5.41 8.82
N ALA A 50 1.65 5.55 7.95
CA ALA A 50 0.28 5.17 8.28
C ALA A 50 0.12 3.65 8.48
N LEU A 51 0.94 2.86 7.78
CA LEU A 51 0.97 1.39 7.85
C LEU A 51 2.05 0.87 8.80
N ASN A 52 2.64 1.70 9.66
CA ASN A 52 3.70 1.33 10.60
C ASN A 52 4.71 0.29 10.04
N THR A 53 5.25 0.54 8.85
CA THR A 53 6.13 -0.37 8.12
C THR A 53 7.26 0.40 7.43
N SER A 54 8.24 -0.33 6.88
CA SER A 54 9.26 0.24 6.01
C SER A 54 8.68 0.61 4.66
N TRP A 55 8.99 1.78 4.10
CA TRP A 55 8.53 2.14 2.76
C TRP A 55 9.10 1.21 1.67
N ALA A 56 10.23 0.54 1.93
CA ALA A 56 10.82 -0.43 1.01
C ALA A 56 9.93 -1.66 0.79
N SER A 57 9.21 -2.12 1.83
CA SER A 57 8.32 -3.29 1.74
C SER A 57 7.10 -3.05 0.84
N LEU A 58 6.81 -1.79 0.49
CA LEU A 58 5.79 -1.44 -0.50
C LEU A 58 6.22 -1.80 -1.93
N PHE A 59 7.52 -1.93 -2.18
CA PHE A 59 8.10 -2.27 -3.48
C PHE A 59 8.54 -3.73 -3.58
N GLU A 60 8.53 -4.47 -2.48
CA GLU A 60 8.77 -5.91 -2.49
C GLU A 60 7.58 -6.60 -3.17
N GLU A 61 7.88 -7.29 -4.28
CA GLU A 61 6.91 -8.12 -4.96
C GLU A 61 6.75 -9.39 -4.12
N GLN A 62 5.56 -9.57 -3.53
CA GLN A 62 5.27 -10.81 -2.83
C GLN A 62 5.16 -11.91 -3.89
N ALA A 63 6.21 -12.72 -4.00
CA ALA A 63 6.11 -14.04 -4.60
C ALA A 63 4.91 -14.72 -3.94
N ALA A 64 3.90 -15.05 -4.75
CA ALA A 64 2.73 -15.76 -4.28
C ALA A 64 3.19 -16.96 -3.45
N THR A 65 2.92 -16.95 -2.15
CA THR A 65 2.86 -18.20 -1.40
C THR A 65 1.74 -18.99 -2.05
N LYS A 66 2.09 -19.87 -2.98
CA LYS A 66 1.26 -21.02 -3.34
C LYS A 66 1.23 -21.86 -2.07
N ASP A 67 0.21 -21.65 -1.26
CA ASP A 67 -0.16 -22.65 -0.27
C ASP A 67 -0.51 -23.93 -1.05
N LEU A 68 0.29 -24.97 -0.79
CA LEU A 68 0.16 -26.34 -1.29
C LEU A 68 -1.05 -27.04 -0.68
#